data_AF-A0A8H9JVH9-F1
#
_entry.id   AF-A0A8H9JVH9-F1
#
_cell.length_a   1.000
_cell.length_b   1.000
_cell.length_c   1.000
_cell.angle_alpha   90.00
_cell.angle_beta   90.00
_cell.angle_gamma   90.00
#
_symmetry.space_group_name_H-M   'P 1'
#
loop_
_entity.id
_entity.type
_entity.pdbx_description
1 polymer ?
#
loop_
_entity_poly.entity_id
_entity_poly.type
_entity_poly.pdbx_seq_one_letter_code
_entity_poly.pdbx_strand_id
1 'polypeptide(L)'
;LIKQRNNNFEVKQEIISLRKIINKKGRERKILNNHTCPKCHSIISDNLELKINTLNDEEDFLFLMNELEKEALKIETDIHKEEKKYKDLLHTLEMYEDTLKFKSKEISNILQHKGLMEVRDKLIIDIGQSQFEINEAQNSLKKQRKILKEYLESKKQINETYQQLMQHDKLHFNLEELDVNKFKKIDYNISAGGSNKPINTIVWYFNLLKVKTKFNSEAIRLPIILDSPTNAELDKESKHTLLKYIFEESDKDSQLIVSTIGFSKSDFEEETFENIIELTNPKYELLNANDYEKHKELCKELVTI
;
A
#
# COMPACT_ATOMS: atom_id res chain seq x y z
N LEU A 1 14.12 -15.33 -66.21
CA LEU A 1 13.20 -16.48 -66.38
C LEU A 1 11.95 -16.22 -67.22
N ILE A 2 10.98 -15.39 -66.81
CA ILE A 2 9.70 -15.22 -67.53
C ILE A 2 9.91 -14.75 -68.98
N LYS A 3 10.74 -13.72 -69.17
CA LYS A 3 11.09 -13.20 -70.51
C LYS A 3 11.75 -14.26 -71.40
N GLN A 4 12.67 -15.07 -70.85
CA GLN A 4 13.34 -16.14 -71.60
C GLN A 4 12.38 -17.29 -71.95
N ARG A 5 11.44 -17.63 -71.06
CA ARG A 5 10.40 -18.64 -71.34
C ARG A 5 9.42 -18.17 -72.43
N ASN A 6 9.06 -16.90 -72.44
CA ASN A 6 8.24 -16.31 -73.49
C ASN A 6 8.98 -16.31 -74.84
N ASN A 7 10.25 -15.90 -74.86
CA ASN A 7 11.07 -15.96 -76.08
C ASN A 7 11.22 -17.40 -76.62
N ASN A 8 11.46 -18.40 -75.76
CA ASN A 8 11.52 -19.80 -76.18
C ASN A 8 10.19 -20.28 -76.78
N PHE A 9 9.07 -19.84 -76.21
CA PHE A 9 7.74 -20.16 -76.74
C PHE A 9 7.54 -19.56 -78.13
N GLU A 10 7.89 -18.29 -78.33
CA GLU A 10 7.80 -17.60 -79.63
C GLU A 10 8.64 -18.29 -80.71
N VAL A 11 9.92 -18.56 -80.43
CA VAL A 11 10.84 -19.27 -81.36
C VAL A 11 10.30 -20.66 -81.72
N LYS A 12 9.73 -21.39 -80.76
CA LYS A 12 9.09 -22.69 -81.03
C LYS A 12 7.84 -22.58 -81.91
N GLN A 13 7.03 -21.53 -81.75
CA GLN A 13 5.89 -21.29 -82.64
C GLN A 13 6.34 -20.99 -84.07
N GLU A 14 7.43 -20.23 -84.23
CA GLU A 14 8.02 -19.94 -85.54
C GLU A 14 8.55 -21.22 -86.22
N ILE A 15 9.26 -22.08 -85.49
CA ILE A 15 9.69 -23.40 -86.00
C ILE A 15 8.49 -24.24 -86.47
N ILE A 16 7.41 -24.28 -85.71
CA ILE A 16 6.17 -25.00 -86.08
C ILE A 16 5.58 -24.43 -87.38
N SER A 17 5.59 -23.10 -87.53
CA SER A 17 5.09 -22.43 -88.74
C SER A 17 5.94 -22.74 -89.97
N LEU A 18 7.27 -22.70 -89.85
CA LEU A 18 8.21 -23.01 -90.92
C LEU A 18 8.11 -24.48 -91.35
N ARG A 19 7.95 -25.40 -90.40
CA ARG A 19 7.73 -26.82 -90.69
C ARG A 19 6.48 -27.05 -91.54
N LYS A 20 5.41 -26.26 -91.34
CA LYS A 20 4.21 -26.32 -92.20
C LYS A 20 4.51 -25.80 -93.62
N ILE A 21 5.31 -24.75 -93.75
CA ILE A 21 5.70 -24.16 -95.04
C ILE A 21 6.57 -25.12 -95.85
N ILE A 22 7.60 -25.72 -95.23
CA ILE A 22 8.47 -26.73 -95.84
C ILE A 22 7.63 -27.91 -96.36
N ASN A 23 6.71 -28.42 -95.54
CA ASN A 23 5.82 -29.50 -95.93
C ASN A 23 4.91 -29.14 -97.12
N LYS A 24 4.47 -27.88 -97.24
CA LYS A 24 3.67 -27.41 -98.39
C LYS A 24 4.52 -27.33 -99.65
N LYS A 25 5.72 -26.75 -99.57
CA LYS A 25 6.68 -26.65 -100.68
C LYS A 25 7.11 -28.03 -101.21
N GLY A 26 7.34 -28.99 -100.31
CA GLY A 26 7.63 -30.38 -100.71
C GLY A 26 6.47 -31.05 -101.49
N ARG A 27 5.21 -30.66 -101.24
CA ARG A 27 4.06 -31.11 -102.06
C ARG A 27 4.01 -30.40 -103.41
N GLU A 28 4.28 -29.10 -103.45
CA GLU A 28 4.35 -28.31 -104.70
C GLU A 28 5.44 -28.87 -105.64
N ARG A 29 6.60 -29.24 -105.10
CA ARG A 29 7.68 -29.91 -105.84
C ARG A 29 7.25 -31.23 -106.50
N LYS A 30 6.49 -32.07 -105.79
CA LYS A 30 5.94 -33.32 -106.35
C LYS A 30 5.02 -33.07 -107.54
N ILE A 31 4.26 -31.97 -107.53
CA ILE A 31 3.36 -31.57 -108.62
C ILE A 31 4.16 -31.04 -109.83
N LEU A 32 5.21 -30.23 -109.58
CA LEU A 32 6.12 -29.74 -110.63
C LEU A 32 6.87 -30.85 -111.37
N ASN A 33 7.21 -31.96 -110.69
CA ASN A 33 7.83 -33.12 -111.32
C ASN A 33 6.95 -33.75 -112.41
N ASN A 34 5.62 -33.60 -112.32
CA ASN A 34 4.66 -34.08 -113.31
C ASN A 34 4.40 -33.04 -114.43
N HIS A 35 5.32 -32.09 -114.66
CA HIS A 35 5.19 -31.01 -115.65
C HIS A 35 3.90 -30.17 -115.51
N THR A 36 3.31 -30.16 -114.31
CA THR A 36 2.05 -29.46 -114.03
C THR A 36 2.32 -28.28 -113.11
N CYS A 37 1.83 -27.09 -113.45
CA CYS A 37 2.01 -25.91 -112.60
C CYS A 37 1.25 -26.09 -111.27
N PRO A 38 1.89 -25.95 -110.09
CA PRO A 38 1.20 -26.10 -108.80
C PRO A 38 0.25 -24.95 -108.48
N LYS A 39 0.35 -23.80 -109.17
CA LYS A 39 -0.52 -22.63 -108.95
C LYS A 39 -1.72 -22.57 -109.91
N CYS A 40 -1.54 -22.90 -111.19
CA CYS A 40 -2.58 -22.77 -112.22
C CYS A 40 -2.85 -24.04 -113.03
N HIS A 41 -2.17 -25.16 -112.71
CA HIS A 41 -2.38 -26.51 -113.27
C HIS A 41 -2.19 -26.66 -114.78
N SER A 42 -1.57 -25.68 -115.45
CA SER A 42 -1.16 -25.78 -116.85
C SER A 42 0.03 -26.73 -117.05
N ILE A 43 0.13 -27.35 -118.23
CA ILE A 43 1.24 -28.21 -118.65
C ILE A 43 2.42 -27.31 -119.05
N ILE A 44 3.57 -27.52 -118.42
CA ILE A 44 4.79 -26.73 -118.60
C ILE A 44 5.78 -27.51 -119.47
N SER A 45 6.17 -26.91 -120.61
CA SER A 45 7.14 -27.48 -121.55
C SER A 45 8.57 -27.50 -121.01
N ASP A 46 9.02 -26.44 -120.33
CA ASP A 46 10.31 -26.37 -119.65
C ASP A 46 10.15 -25.95 -118.18
N ASN A 47 10.47 -26.86 -117.26
CA ASN A 47 10.24 -26.70 -115.82
C ASN A 47 11.52 -26.60 -114.99
N LEU A 48 12.69 -26.45 -115.62
CA LEU A 48 13.99 -26.50 -114.94
C LEU A 48 14.17 -25.36 -113.94
N GLU A 49 13.94 -24.12 -114.39
CA GLU A 49 14.13 -22.90 -113.57
C GLU A 49 13.18 -22.88 -112.36
N LEU A 50 11.92 -23.28 -112.56
CA LEU A 50 10.94 -23.38 -111.48
C LEU A 50 11.31 -24.44 -110.44
N LYS A 51 11.88 -25.57 -110.88
CA LYS A 51 12.38 -26.61 -109.96
C LYS A 51 13.55 -26.12 -109.13
N ILE A 52 14.53 -25.46 -109.76
CA ILE A 52 15.70 -24.90 -109.07
C ILE A 52 15.25 -23.88 -108.02
N ASN A 53 14.35 -22.95 -108.37
CA ASN A 53 13.85 -21.96 -107.41
C ASN A 53 13.08 -22.60 -106.25
N THR A 54 12.25 -23.63 -106.50
CA THR A 54 11.56 -24.33 -105.40
C THR A 54 12.50 -25.13 -104.49
N LEU A 55 13.61 -25.62 -105.03
CA LEU A 55 14.64 -26.31 -104.26
C LEU A 55 15.42 -25.33 -103.38
N ASN A 56 15.85 -24.21 -103.95
CA ASN A 56 16.54 -23.15 -103.21
C ASN A 56 15.66 -22.61 -102.08
N ASP A 57 14.37 -22.32 -102.35
CA ASP A 57 13.40 -21.91 -101.33
C ASP A 57 13.30 -22.96 -100.19
N GLU A 58 13.20 -24.25 -100.54
CA GLU A 58 13.09 -25.34 -99.56
C GLU A 58 14.36 -25.45 -98.69
N GLU A 59 15.54 -25.30 -99.30
CA GLU A 59 16.83 -25.25 -98.61
C GLU A 59 16.94 -24.02 -97.68
N ASP A 60 16.51 -22.83 -98.12
CA ASP A 60 16.51 -21.61 -97.31
C ASP A 60 15.61 -21.75 -96.08
N PHE A 61 14.41 -22.34 -96.23
CA PHE A 61 13.53 -22.59 -95.09
C PHE A 61 14.08 -23.66 -94.14
N LEU A 62 14.75 -24.69 -94.65
CA LEU A 62 15.45 -25.69 -93.82
C LEU A 62 16.61 -25.07 -93.04
N PHE A 63 17.38 -24.18 -93.68
CA PHE A 63 18.46 -23.45 -93.03
C PHE A 63 17.93 -22.56 -91.90
N LEU A 64 16.87 -21.77 -92.16
CA LEU A 64 16.25 -20.92 -91.16
C LEU A 64 15.68 -21.72 -89.98
N MET A 65 15.06 -22.87 -90.25
CA MET A 65 14.55 -23.76 -89.21
C MET A 65 15.68 -24.29 -88.32
N ASN A 66 16.80 -24.70 -88.91
CA ASN A 66 17.98 -25.17 -88.14
C ASN A 66 18.57 -24.06 -87.26
N GLU A 67 18.61 -22.81 -87.73
CA GLU A 67 19.08 -21.67 -86.93
C GLU A 67 18.14 -21.37 -85.75
N LEU A 68 16.83 -21.40 -85.97
CA LEU A 68 15.85 -21.24 -84.88
C LEU A 68 15.89 -22.40 -83.88
N GLU A 69 16.11 -23.63 -84.33
CA GLU A 69 16.29 -24.79 -83.45
C GLU A 69 17.56 -24.65 -82.57
N LYS A 70 18.65 -24.13 -83.12
CA LYS A 70 19.86 -23.80 -82.33
C LYS A 70 19.59 -22.70 -81.32
N GLU A 71 18.81 -21.68 -81.69
CA GLU A 71 18.46 -20.58 -80.80
C GLU A 71 17.56 -21.06 -79.64
N ALA A 72 16.53 -21.87 -79.93
CA ALA A 72 15.68 -22.47 -78.91
C ALA A 72 16.49 -23.28 -77.90
N LEU A 73 17.46 -24.08 -78.38
CA LEU A 73 18.33 -24.89 -77.52
C LEU A 73 19.21 -24.03 -76.62
N LYS A 74 19.76 -22.91 -77.13
CA LYS A 74 20.51 -21.95 -76.31
C LYS A 74 19.62 -21.36 -75.21
N ILE A 75 18.42 -20.88 -75.56
CA ILE A 75 17.49 -20.29 -74.60
C ILE A 75 17.11 -21.31 -73.51
N GLU A 76 16.90 -22.58 -73.85
CA GLU A 76 16.64 -23.65 -72.87
C GLU A 76 17.80 -23.88 -71.91
N THR A 77 19.03 -23.93 -72.42
CA THR A 77 20.21 -24.10 -71.54
C THR A 77 20.36 -22.94 -70.56
N ASP A 78 20.04 -21.73 -70.97
CA ASP A 78 20.12 -20.54 -70.11
C ASP A 78 19.00 -20.51 -69.07
N ILE A 79 17.77 -20.93 -69.43
CA ILE A 79 16.68 -21.13 -68.46
C ILE A 79 17.11 -22.14 -67.40
N HIS A 80 17.69 -23.27 -67.82
CA HIS A 80 18.11 -24.31 -66.88
C HIS A 80 19.21 -23.85 -65.91
N LYS A 81 20.19 -23.08 -66.40
CA LYS A 81 21.24 -22.48 -65.55
C LYS A 81 20.66 -21.53 -64.51
N GLU A 82 19.75 -20.65 -64.92
CA GLU A 82 19.10 -19.69 -64.01
C GLU A 82 18.18 -20.37 -62.99
N GLU A 83 17.46 -21.42 -63.39
CA GLU A 83 16.66 -22.23 -62.46
C GLU A 83 17.51 -22.93 -61.42
N LYS A 84 18.68 -23.46 -61.83
CA LYS A 84 19.61 -24.11 -60.90
C LYS A 84 20.14 -23.11 -59.86
N LYS A 85 20.58 -21.93 -60.31
CA LYS A 85 21.01 -20.84 -59.39
C LYS A 85 19.90 -20.45 -58.42
N TYR A 86 18.66 -20.33 -58.90
CA TYR A 86 17.53 -19.99 -58.06
C TYR A 86 17.29 -21.04 -56.97
N LYS A 87 17.35 -22.34 -57.31
CA LYS A 87 17.23 -23.43 -56.34
C LYS A 87 18.34 -23.41 -55.28
N ASP A 88 19.58 -23.18 -55.71
CA ASP A 88 20.73 -23.13 -54.79
C ASP A 88 20.61 -21.94 -53.81
N LEU A 89 20.15 -20.78 -54.30
CA LEU A 89 19.86 -19.61 -53.45
C LEU A 89 18.73 -19.89 -52.45
N LEU A 90 17.68 -20.59 -52.87
CA LEU A 90 16.54 -20.93 -52.03
C LEU A 90 16.97 -21.87 -50.89
N HIS A 91 17.80 -22.86 -51.19
CA HIS A 91 18.36 -23.76 -50.18
C HIS A 91 19.25 -23.00 -49.18
N THR A 92 20.05 -22.04 -49.67
CA THR A 92 20.88 -21.20 -48.81
C THR A 92 20.03 -20.33 -47.87
N LEU A 93 18.90 -19.80 -48.36
CA LEU A 93 17.95 -19.03 -47.55
C LEU A 93 17.35 -19.88 -46.41
N GLU A 94 16.91 -21.09 -46.70
CA GLU A 94 16.35 -22.03 -45.71
C GLU A 94 17.36 -22.33 -44.59
N MET A 95 18.62 -22.60 -44.95
CA MET A 95 19.67 -22.82 -43.96
C MET A 95 19.89 -21.62 -43.02
N TYR A 96 19.81 -20.40 -43.55
CA TYR A 96 19.92 -19.19 -42.74
C TYR A 96 18.73 -19.02 -41.80
N GLU A 97 17.50 -19.27 -42.26
CA GLU A 97 16.29 -19.18 -41.44
C GLU A 97 16.31 -20.14 -40.25
N ASP A 98 16.74 -21.38 -40.47
CA ASP A 98 16.81 -22.39 -39.40
C ASP A 98 17.87 -22.06 -38.35
N THR A 99 19.02 -21.55 -38.79
CA THR A 99 20.09 -21.11 -37.89
C THR A 99 19.63 -19.94 -37.01
N LEU A 100 18.85 -19.01 -37.56
CA LEU A 100 18.30 -17.86 -36.83
C LEU A 100 17.27 -18.30 -35.77
N LYS A 101 16.36 -19.23 -36.10
CA LYS A 101 15.36 -19.77 -35.16
C LYS A 101 16.00 -20.42 -33.94
N PHE A 102 17.09 -21.17 -34.12
CA PHE A 102 17.80 -21.82 -33.02
C PHE A 102 18.40 -20.78 -32.06
N LYS A 103 19.13 -19.79 -32.58
CA LYS A 103 19.75 -18.73 -31.78
C LYS A 103 18.72 -17.86 -31.05
N SER A 104 17.57 -17.57 -31.66
CA SER A 104 16.50 -16.81 -30.99
C SER A 104 15.92 -17.53 -29.77
N LYS A 105 15.89 -18.87 -29.78
CA LYS A 105 15.36 -19.67 -28.67
C LYS A 105 16.33 -19.66 -27.47
N GLU A 106 17.63 -19.76 -27.72
CA GLU A 106 18.66 -19.65 -26.67
C GLU A 106 18.65 -18.27 -26.00
N ILE A 107 18.58 -17.19 -26.80
CA ILE A 107 18.50 -15.82 -26.28
C ILE A 107 17.24 -15.63 -25.41
N SER A 108 16.09 -16.17 -25.84
CA SER A 108 14.84 -16.12 -25.08
C SER A 108 14.97 -16.82 -23.72
N ASN A 109 15.59 -18.01 -23.68
CA ASN A 109 15.80 -18.75 -22.43
C ASN A 109 16.72 -18.00 -21.46
N ILE A 110 17.79 -17.38 -21.95
CA ILE A 110 18.71 -16.58 -21.12
C ILE A 110 17.98 -15.33 -20.57
N LEU A 111 17.15 -14.68 -21.38
CA LEU A 111 16.36 -13.53 -20.96
C LEU A 111 15.35 -13.92 -19.88
N GLN A 112 14.63 -15.04 -20.05
CA GLN A 112 13.73 -15.58 -19.04
C GLN A 112 14.46 -15.89 -17.74
N HIS A 113 15.63 -16.53 -17.81
CA HIS A 113 16.43 -16.82 -16.63
C HIS A 113 16.89 -15.54 -15.90
N LYS A 114 17.34 -14.52 -16.63
CA LYS A 114 17.67 -13.21 -16.03
C LYS A 114 16.46 -12.56 -15.36
N GLY A 115 15.30 -12.58 -16.01
CA GLY A 115 14.06 -12.06 -15.42
C GLY A 115 13.69 -12.78 -14.12
N LEU A 116 13.84 -14.11 -14.08
CA LEU A 116 13.62 -14.89 -12.86
C LEU A 116 14.63 -14.54 -11.76
N MET A 117 15.90 -14.30 -12.10
CA MET A 117 16.90 -13.86 -11.11
C MET A 117 16.57 -12.48 -10.54
N GLU A 118 16.17 -11.53 -11.37
CA GLU A 118 15.77 -10.20 -10.89
C GLU A 118 14.56 -10.26 -9.96
N VAL A 119 13.56 -11.09 -10.29
CA VAL A 119 12.40 -11.32 -9.41
C VAL A 119 12.85 -11.95 -8.09
N ARG A 120 13.71 -12.97 -8.14
CA ARG A 120 14.24 -13.61 -6.93
C ARG A 120 14.97 -12.61 -6.03
N ASP A 121 15.83 -11.78 -6.61
CA ASP A 121 16.63 -10.84 -5.83
C ASP A 121 15.76 -9.73 -5.21
N LYS A 122 14.73 -9.26 -5.93
CA LYS A 122 13.70 -8.37 -5.35
C LYS A 122 12.97 -9.02 -4.19
N LEU A 123 12.51 -10.27 -4.36
CA LEU A 123 11.85 -11.02 -3.28
C LEU A 123 12.75 -11.18 -2.05
N ILE A 124 14.05 -11.41 -2.24
CA ILE A 124 15.01 -11.48 -1.12
C ILE A 124 15.10 -10.14 -0.37
N ILE A 125 15.14 -9.02 -1.10
CA ILE A 125 15.14 -7.68 -0.50
C ILE A 125 13.84 -7.43 0.27
N ASP A 126 12.69 -7.74 -0.34
CA ASP A 126 11.37 -7.54 0.28
C ASP A 126 11.21 -8.39 1.55
N ILE A 127 11.70 -9.64 1.53
CA ILE A 127 11.74 -10.51 2.71
C ILE A 127 12.62 -9.90 3.79
N GLY A 128 13.81 -9.42 3.44
CA GLY A 128 14.74 -8.79 4.38
C GLY A 128 14.13 -7.54 5.03
N GLN A 129 13.47 -6.70 4.24
CA GLN A 129 12.80 -5.50 4.73
C GLN A 129 11.62 -5.85 5.64
N SER A 130 10.79 -6.81 5.24
CA SER A 130 9.67 -7.31 6.06
C SER A 130 10.16 -7.87 7.40
N GLN A 131 11.27 -8.63 7.40
CA GLN A 131 11.88 -9.15 8.62
C GLN A 131 12.41 -8.03 9.54
N PHE A 132 13.01 -6.99 8.95
CA PHE A 132 13.45 -5.83 9.71
C PHE A 132 12.27 -5.11 10.39
N GLU A 133 11.21 -4.83 9.64
CA GLU A 133 10.00 -4.18 10.17
C GLU A 133 9.33 -5.00 11.28
N ILE A 134 9.25 -6.34 11.12
CA ILE A 134 8.76 -7.25 12.15
C ILE A 134 9.60 -7.14 13.42
N ASN A 135 10.93 -7.13 13.30
CA ASN A 135 11.83 -7.04 14.44
C ASN A 135 11.69 -5.69 15.17
N GLU A 136 11.57 -4.58 14.44
CA GLU A 136 11.33 -3.27 15.04
C GLU A 136 9.99 -3.20 15.77
N ALA A 137 8.92 -3.74 15.17
CA ALA A 137 7.61 -3.82 15.78
C ALA A 137 7.64 -4.68 17.06
N GLN A 138 8.32 -5.83 17.03
CA GLN A 138 8.50 -6.69 18.20
C GLN A 138 9.28 -6.01 19.32
N ASN A 139 10.34 -5.27 18.99
CA ASN A 139 11.12 -4.53 19.98
C ASN A 139 10.30 -3.40 20.63
N SER A 140 9.52 -2.68 19.83
CA SER A 140 8.60 -1.65 20.31
C SER A 140 7.52 -2.25 21.23
N LEU A 141 6.97 -3.40 20.84
CA LEU A 141 5.98 -4.12 21.63
C LEU A 141 6.54 -4.62 22.97
N LYS A 142 7.80 -5.09 22.99
CA LYS A 142 8.50 -5.44 24.24
C LYS A 142 8.66 -4.24 25.17
N LYS A 143 9.06 -3.07 24.64
CA LYS A 143 9.19 -1.83 25.41
C LYS A 143 7.83 -1.43 26.02
N GLN A 144 6.76 -1.41 25.23
CA GLN A 144 5.43 -1.06 25.71
C GLN A 144 4.91 -2.05 26.77
N ARG A 145 5.15 -3.35 26.62
CA ARG A 145 4.82 -4.35 27.64
C ARG A 145 5.54 -4.10 28.97
N LYS A 146 6.79 -3.64 28.93
CA LYS A 146 7.55 -3.29 30.14
C LYS A 146 6.90 -2.11 30.86
N ILE A 147 6.62 -1.03 30.14
CA ILE A 147 5.94 0.16 30.67
C ILE A 147 4.57 -0.22 31.26
N LEU A 148 3.79 -1.03 30.55
CA LEU A 148 2.50 -1.50 31.02
C LEU A 148 2.62 -2.30 32.33
N LYS A 149 3.65 -3.14 32.46
CA LYS A 149 3.89 -3.91 33.68
C LYS A 149 4.21 -3.00 34.87
N GLU A 150 5.07 -2.00 34.67
CA GLU A 150 5.42 -1.00 35.69
C GLU A 150 4.17 -0.21 36.13
N TYR A 151 3.34 0.21 35.17
CA TYR A 151 2.08 0.88 35.45
C TYR A 151 1.09 0.01 36.23
N LEU A 152 0.93 -1.27 35.83
CA LEU A 152 0.03 -2.20 36.52
C LEU A 152 0.48 -2.46 37.97
N GLU A 153 1.78 -2.56 38.20
CA GLU A 153 2.34 -2.71 39.56
C GLU A 153 2.08 -1.45 40.40
N SER A 154 2.34 -0.26 39.85
CA SER A 154 2.04 1.01 40.52
C SER A 154 0.54 1.14 40.84
N LYS A 155 -0.34 0.84 39.88
CA LYS A 155 -1.79 0.84 40.07
C LYS A 155 -2.22 -0.13 41.18
N LYS A 156 -1.58 -1.29 41.28
CA LYS A 156 -1.85 -2.27 42.34
C LYS A 156 -1.46 -1.70 43.71
N GLN A 157 -0.25 -1.16 43.85
CA GLN A 157 0.23 -0.54 45.09
C GLN A 157 -0.62 0.65 45.55
N ILE A 158 -1.10 1.46 44.60
CA ILE A 158 -2.03 2.57 44.85
C ILE A 158 -3.34 2.05 45.47
N ASN A 159 -3.96 1.06 44.83
CA ASN A 159 -5.22 0.49 45.31
C ASN A 159 -5.06 -0.22 46.65
N GLU A 160 -3.95 -0.92 46.88
CA GLU A 160 -3.64 -1.57 48.16
C GLU A 160 -3.46 -0.53 49.28
N THR A 161 -2.71 0.56 49.02
CA THR A 161 -2.54 1.64 50.00
C THR A 161 -3.88 2.32 50.30
N TYR A 162 -4.66 2.64 49.26
CA TYR A 162 -5.99 3.24 49.42
C TYR A 162 -6.91 2.34 50.26
N GLN A 163 -6.92 1.04 49.98
CA GLN A 163 -7.72 0.08 50.73
C GLN A 163 -7.33 0.04 52.21
N GLN A 164 -6.03 0.03 52.51
CA GLN A 164 -5.53 0.03 53.90
C GLN A 164 -5.94 1.30 54.65
N LEU A 165 -5.79 2.47 54.03
CA LEU A 165 -6.20 3.75 54.61
C LEU A 165 -7.71 3.81 54.88
N MET A 166 -8.53 3.41 53.90
CA MET A 166 -9.98 3.37 54.06
C MET A 166 -10.44 2.36 55.14
N GLN A 167 -9.75 1.22 55.28
CA GLN A 167 -10.04 0.25 56.34
C GLN A 167 -9.68 0.79 57.73
N HIS A 168 -8.52 1.44 57.85
CA HIS A 168 -8.10 2.09 59.09
C HIS A 168 -9.13 3.14 59.53
N ASP A 169 -9.52 4.03 58.63
CA ASP A 169 -10.44 5.12 58.98
C ASP A 169 -11.88 4.63 59.16
N LYS A 170 -12.28 3.55 58.48
CA LYS A 170 -13.55 2.86 58.76
C LYS A 170 -13.61 2.39 60.22
N LEU A 171 -12.53 1.84 60.74
CA LEU A 171 -12.45 1.41 62.15
C LEU A 171 -12.41 2.60 63.09
N HIS A 172 -11.65 3.65 62.75
CA HIS A 172 -11.51 4.86 63.56
C HIS A 172 -12.86 5.58 63.79
N PHE A 173 -13.67 5.70 62.74
CA PHE A 173 -14.98 6.36 62.79
C PHE A 173 -16.17 5.41 62.99
N ASN A 174 -15.93 4.12 63.23
CA ASN A 174 -16.94 3.07 63.35
C ASN A 174 -17.99 3.08 62.21
N LEU A 175 -17.54 3.20 60.96
CA LEU A 175 -18.39 3.36 59.78
C LEU A 175 -18.91 2.01 59.26
N GLU A 176 -19.71 1.30 60.06
CA GLU A 176 -20.18 -0.07 59.79
C GLU A 176 -20.87 -0.23 58.43
N GLU A 177 -21.61 0.79 58.01
CA GLU A 177 -22.38 0.87 56.76
C GLU A 177 -21.54 0.80 55.47
N LEU A 178 -20.23 1.03 55.55
CA LEU A 178 -19.35 0.98 54.39
C LEU A 178 -18.97 -0.46 54.04
N ASP A 179 -19.28 -0.89 52.83
CA ASP A 179 -18.82 -2.19 52.32
C ASP A 179 -17.31 -2.15 51.99
N VAL A 180 -16.54 -2.99 52.68
CA VAL A 180 -15.07 -3.12 52.50
C VAL A 180 -14.71 -3.53 51.08
N ASN A 181 -15.60 -4.22 50.35
CA ASN A 181 -15.37 -4.55 48.95
C ASN A 181 -15.31 -3.31 48.05
N LYS A 182 -15.96 -2.21 48.45
CA LYS A 182 -15.92 -0.94 47.72
C LYS A 182 -14.58 -0.21 47.89
N PHE A 183 -13.72 -0.62 48.82
CA PHE A 183 -12.40 -0.02 49.02
C PHE A 183 -11.30 -0.63 48.14
N LYS A 184 -11.59 -1.74 47.44
CA LYS A 184 -10.59 -2.46 46.62
C LYS A 184 -10.01 -1.64 45.49
N LYS A 185 -10.73 -0.62 45.01
CA LYS A 185 -10.25 0.28 43.97
C LYS A 185 -10.63 1.71 44.27
N ILE A 186 -9.75 2.62 43.88
CA ILE A 186 -9.92 4.06 44.06
C ILE A 186 -11.07 4.65 43.20
N ASP A 187 -11.44 3.98 42.11
CA ASP A 187 -12.49 4.40 41.17
C ASP A 187 -13.89 3.89 41.54
N TYR A 188 -14.02 3.17 42.66
CA TYR A 188 -15.31 2.68 43.12
C TYR A 188 -16.09 3.77 43.86
N ASN A 189 -17.39 3.86 43.54
CA ASN A 189 -18.29 4.77 44.21
C ASN A 189 -18.60 4.29 45.63
N ILE A 190 -18.19 5.09 46.60
CA ILE A 190 -18.52 4.90 48.01
C ILE A 190 -19.74 5.75 48.32
N SER A 191 -20.81 5.11 48.76
CA SER A 191 -22.06 5.75 49.14
C SER A 191 -22.38 5.38 50.58
N ALA A 192 -22.46 6.38 51.44
CA ALA A 192 -22.92 6.23 52.80
C ALA A 192 -24.30 6.88 52.99
N GLY A 193 -25.10 6.31 53.87
CA GLY A 193 -26.43 6.82 54.22
C GLY A 193 -26.40 7.73 55.44
N GLY A 194 -27.45 8.54 55.60
CA GLY A 194 -27.74 9.24 56.86
C GLY A 194 -26.73 10.31 57.30
N SER A 195 -26.58 10.44 58.62
CA SER A 195 -25.79 11.46 59.32
C SER A 195 -24.28 11.30 59.16
N ASN A 196 -23.79 10.10 58.81
CA ASN A 196 -22.37 9.81 58.63
C ASN A 196 -21.83 10.23 57.26
N LYS A 197 -22.69 10.63 56.32
CA LYS A 197 -22.29 11.04 54.97
C LYS A 197 -21.18 12.12 54.94
N PRO A 198 -21.20 13.17 55.77
CA PRO A 198 -20.13 14.17 55.81
C PRO A 198 -18.79 13.57 56.24
N ILE A 199 -18.79 12.75 57.31
CA ILE A 199 -17.59 12.07 57.81
C ILE A 199 -16.98 11.20 56.71
N ASN A 200 -17.80 10.36 56.08
CA ASN A 200 -17.38 9.50 54.97
C ASN A 200 -16.77 10.28 53.81
N THR A 201 -17.33 11.45 53.49
CA THR A 201 -16.83 12.30 52.40
C THR A 201 -15.46 12.88 52.72
N ILE A 202 -15.28 13.37 53.96
CA ILE A 202 -14.00 13.90 54.43
C ILE A 202 -12.93 12.80 54.47
N VAL A 203 -13.24 11.65 55.09
CA VAL A 203 -12.33 10.49 55.15
C VAL A 203 -11.89 10.06 53.75
N TRP A 204 -12.84 9.91 52.83
CA TRP A 204 -12.55 9.57 51.45
C TRP A 204 -11.62 10.60 50.79
N TYR A 205 -11.93 11.89 50.93
CA TYR A 205 -11.15 12.97 50.34
C TYR A 205 -9.71 13.02 50.88
N PHE A 206 -9.53 12.95 52.21
CA PHE A 206 -8.20 12.94 52.82
C PHE A 206 -7.39 11.71 52.42
N ASN A 207 -8.02 10.54 52.33
CA ASN A 207 -7.34 9.34 51.86
C ASN A 207 -6.90 9.43 50.40
N LEU A 208 -7.66 10.09 49.54
CA LEU A 208 -7.21 10.40 48.18
C LEU A 208 -6.00 11.35 48.18
N LEU A 209 -5.99 12.36 49.05
CA LEU A 209 -4.84 13.27 49.19
C LEU A 209 -3.60 12.53 49.68
N LYS A 210 -3.70 11.68 50.71
CA LYS A 210 -2.58 10.85 51.22
C LYS A 210 -2.01 9.95 50.12
N VAL A 211 -2.87 9.30 49.34
CA VAL A 211 -2.47 8.49 48.19
C VAL A 211 -1.77 9.35 47.13
N LYS A 212 -2.33 10.51 46.79
CA LYS A 212 -1.71 11.45 45.84
C LYS A 212 -0.32 11.87 46.30
N THR A 213 -0.17 12.28 47.56
CA THR A 213 1.11 12.73 48.12
C THR A 213 2.15 11.60 48.14
N LYS A 214 1.75 10.37 48.47
CA LYS A 214 2.66 9.22 48.51
C LYS A 214 3.19 8.80 47.13
N PHE A 215 2.32 8.76 46.12
CA PHE A 215 2.68 8.25 44.78
C PHE A 215 3.02 9.35 43.77
N ASN A 216 2.79 10.62 44.13
CA ASN A 216 3.09 11.78 43.30
C ASN A 216 3.51 12.98 44.17
N SER A 217 4.65 12.83 44.88
CA SER A 217 5.19 13.81 45.82
C SER A 217 5.48 15.17 45.20
N GLU A 218 5.88 15.17 43.92
CA GLU A 218 6.23 16.36 43.14
C GLU A 218 4.99 17.09 42.58
N ALA A 219 3.78 16.56 42.80
CA ALA A 219 2.57 17.21 42.34
C ALA A 219 2.35 18.53 43.08
N ILE A 220 1.76 19.48 42.36
CA ILE A 220 1.28 20.74 42.96
C ILE A 220 0.28 20.41 44.08
N ARG A 221 0.55 21.01 45.23
CA ARG A 221 -0.29 20.96 46.43
C ARG A 221 -1.13 22.23 46.47
N LEU A 222 -2.42 22.05 46.66
CA LEU A 222 -3.39 23.14 46.67
C LEU A 222 -3.92 23.31 48.10
N PRO A 223 -4.33 24.52 48.50
CA PRO A 223 -5.00 24.71 49.77
C PRO A 223 -6.25 23.82 49.90
N ILE A 224 -6.43 23.24 51.07
CA ILE A 224 -7.61 22.46 51.43
C ILE A 224 -8.59 23.42 52.11
N ILE A 225 -9.73 23.66 51.47
CA ILE A 225 -10.78 24.56 51.99
C ILE A 225 -12.01 23.74 52.33
N LEU A 226 -12.36 23.67 53.60
CA LEU A 226 -13.53 22.96 54.11
C LEU A 226 -14.53 23.98 54.66
N ASP A 227 -15.65 24.14 53.96
CA ASP A 227 -16.76 24.96 54.45
C ASP A 227 -17.72 24.11 55.28
N SER A 228 -17.71 24.34 56.59
CA SER A 228 -18.64 23.76 57.54
C SER A 228 -18.69 22.22 57.47
N PRO A 229 -17.54 21.52 57.63
CA PRO A 229 -17.48 20.05 57.52
C PRO A 229 -18.37 19.32 58.55
N THR A 230 -18.80 20.05 59.59
CA THR A 230 -19.62 19.59 60.71
C THR A 230 -21.10 20.01 60.62
N ASN A 231 -21.57 20.57 59.49
CA ASN A 231 -22.91 21.18 59.35
C ASN A 231 -24.10 20.19 59.36
N ALA A 232 -23.85 18.87 59.40
CA ALA A 232 -24.91 17.91 59.64
C ALA A 232 -25.30 17.86 61.12
N GLU A 233 -26.42 17.23 61.45
CA GLU A 233 -26.86 16.90 62.82
C GLU A 233 -25.93 15.86 63.49
N LEU A 234 -24.62 16.07 63.41
CA LEU A 234 -23.61 15.34 64.16
C LEU A 234 -23.70 15.78 65.63
N ASP A 235 -23.62 14.81 66.52
CA ASP A 235 -23.49 15.04 67.95
C ASP A 235 -22.12 15.69 68.27
N LYS A 236 -21.97 16.18 69.50
CA LYS A 236 -20.77 16.92 69.92
C LYS A 236 -19.50 16.06 69.84
N GLU A 237 -19.60 14.77 70.14
CA GLU A 237 -18.45 13.86 70.14
C GLU A 237 -17.97 13.61 68.72
N SER A 238 -18.89 13.27 67.80
CA SER A 238 -18.56 13.09 66.38
C SER A 238 -18.00 14.35 65.72
N LYS A 239 -18.46 15.54 66.13
CA LYS A 239 -17.92 16.82 65.64
C LYS A 239 -16.48 17.05 66.09
N HIS A 240 -16.18 16.77 67.35
CA HIS A 240 -14.82 16.87 67.89
C HIS A 240 -13.88 15.90 67.17
N THR A 241 -14.27 14.63 67.07
CA THR A 241 -13.49 13.58 66.39
C THR A 241 -13.22 13.92 64.92
N LEU A 242 -14.22 14.43 64.18
CA LEU A 242 -14.04 14.81 62.78
C LEU A 242 -13.07 15.99 62.62
N LEU A 243 -13.20 17.03 63.44
CA LEU A 243 -12.30 18.18 63.39
C LEU A 243 -10.88 17.80 63.79
N LYS A 244 -10.72 16.97 64.83
CA LYS A 244 -9.42 16.43 65.24
C LYS A 244 -8.74 15.68 64.09
N TYR A 245 -9.46 14.76 63.44
CA TYR A 245 -8.97 14.04 62.27
C TYR A 245 -8.55 14.98 61.13
N ILE A 246 -9.35 16.02 60.84
CA ILE A 246 -9.02 17.01 59.79
C ILE A 246 -7.69 17.71 60.10
N PHE A 247 -7.45 18.08 61.36
CA PHE A 247 -6.22 18.76 61.76
C PHE A 247 -5.01 17.80 61.71
N GLU A 248 -5.14 16.61 62.31
CA GLU A 248 -4.06 15.62 62.40
C GLU A 248 -3.66 15.04 61.03
N GLU A 249 -4.63 14.77 60.15
CA GLU A 249 -4.40 14.09 58.87
C GLU A 249 -4.15 15.06 57.72
N SER A 250 -4.21 16.36 57.97
CA SER A 250 -3.84 17.37 56.97
C SER A 250 -2.36 17.32 56.64
N ASP A 251 -2.05 17.48 55.35
CA ASP A 251 -0.67 17.53 54.90
C ASP A 251 0.00 18.83 55.37
N LYS A 252 1.14 18.70 56.04
CA LYS A 252 1.85 19.83 56.67
C LYS A 252 2.38 20.85 55.65
N ASP A 253 2.55 20.44 54.40
CA ASP A 253 3.01 21.34 53.34
C ASP A 253 1.84 22.01 52.59
N SER A 254 0.58 21.72 52.96
CA SER A 254 -0.62 22.27 52.34
C SER A 254 -1.33 23.22 53.31
N GLN A 255 -1.76 24.39 52.83
CA GLN A 255 -2.57 25.29 53.66
C GLN A 255 -3.96 24.68 53.90
N LEU A 256 -4.37 24.58 55.16
CA LEU A 256 -5.71 24.14 55.56
C LEU A 256 -6.54 25.35 56.03
N ILE A 257 -7.72 25.51 55.45
CA ILE A 257 -8.71 26.52 55.83
C ILE A 257 -10.02 25.82 56.18
N VAL A 258 -10.48 25.96 57.42
CA VAL A 258 -11.72 25.34 57.90
C VAL A 258 -12.65 26.41 58.43
N SER A 259 -13.86 26.47 57.89
CA SER A 259 -14.99 27.22 58.45
C SER A 259 -15.85 26.26 59.27
N THR A 260 -16.20 26.60 60.51
CA THR A 260 -17.04 25.75 61.37
C THR A 260 -17.76 26.58 62.43
N ILE A 261 -18.90 26.08 62.90
CA ILE A 261 -19.71 26.72 63.95
C ILE A 261 -19.37 26.09 65.29
N GLY A 262 -19.20 26.91 66.33
CA GLY A 262 -19.00 26.44 67.71
C GLY A 262 -17.63 25.81 67.95
N PHE A 263 -16.60 26.27 67.23
CA PHE A 263 -15.22 25.89 67.48
C PHE A 263 -14.67 26.65 68.69
N SER A 264 -14.02 25.92 69.60
CA SER A 264 -13.25 26.50 70.70
C SER A 264 -11.82 25.98 70.62
N LYS A 265 -10.85 26.90 70.73
CA LYS A 265 -9.42 26.54 70.76
C LYS A 265 -9.06 25.66 71.97
N SER A 266 -9.78 25.80 73.08
CA SER A 266 -9.60 24.96 74.28
C SER A 266 -9.84 23.47 74.04
N ASP A 267 -10.57 23.13 72.99
CA ASP A 267 -10.96 21.74 72.73
C ASP A 267 -9.89 20.99 71.93
N PHE A 268 -8.86 21.70 71.46
CA PHE A 268 -7.76 21.20 70.61
C PHE A 268 -6.43 21.85 71.05
N GLU A 269 -6.07 21.73 72.33
CA GLU A 269 -4.85 22.33 72.88
C GLU A 269 -3.57 21.76 72.27
N GLU A 270 -3.65 20.53 71.74
CA GLU A 270 -2.58 19.84 71.04
C GLU A 270 -2.27 20.43 69.65
N GLU A 271 -3.20 21.18 69.05
CA GLU A 271 -3.09 21.70 67.69
C GLU A 271 -2.59 23.16 67.64
N THR A 272 -1.74 23.46 66.66
CA THR A 272 -1.23 24.83 66.43
C THR A 272 -1.95 25.48 65.26
N PHE A 273 -2.70 26.55 65.54
CA PHE A 273 -3.40 27.34 64.53
C PHE A 273 -2.66 28.65 64.24
N GLU A 274 -2.32 28.89 62.97
CA GLU A 274 -1.68 30.16 62.55
C GLU A 274 -2.64 31.35 62.67
N ASN A 275 -3.91 31.14 62.32
CA ASN A 275 -4.92 32.19 62.33
C ASN A 275 -6.29 31.60 62.70
N ILE A 276 -7.02 32.31 63.56
CA ILE A 276 -8.41 31.99 63.93
C ILE A 276 -9.22 33.27 63.75
N ILE A 277 -10.22 33.20 62.88
CA ILE A 277 -11.12 34.33 62.59
C ILE A 277 -12.48 33.99 63.18
N GLU A 278 -12.87 34.70 64.24
CA GLU A 278 -14.21 34.62 64.80
C GLU A 278 -15.12 35.63 64.09
N LEU A 279 -16.19 35.14 63.45
CA LEU A 279 -17.17 35.99 62.80
C LEU A 279 -18.22 36.44 63.82
N THR A 280 -18.09 37.67 64.33
CA THR A 280 -19.01 38.28 65.30
C THR A 280 -20.04 39.21 64.64
N ASN A 281 -20.24 39.09 63.33
CA ASN A 281 -21.13 39.97 62.57
C ASN A 281 -22.60 39.74 62.95
N PRO A 282 -23.47 40.76 62.86
CA PRO A 282 -24.90 40.59 62.98
C PRO A 282 -25.45 39.58 61.96
N LYS A 283 -26.57 38.94 62.31
CA LYS A 283 -27.22 37.96 61.43
C LYS A 283 -27.58 38.62 60.09
N TYR A 284 -27.25 37.95 58.99
CA TYR A 284 -27.41 38.42 57.59
C TYR A 284 -26.40 39.49 57.13
N GLU A 285 -25.35 39.76 57.91
CA GLU A 285 -24.26 40.65 57.49
C GLU A 285 -22.98 39.86 57.20
N LEU A 286 -22.42 40.04 56.00
CA LEU A 286 -21.18 39.39 55.56
C LEU A 286 -19.94 39.98 56.27
N LEU A 287 -19.94 41.29 56.49
CA LEU A 287 -18.87 42.05 57.11
C LEU A 287 -19.46 42.89 58.25
N ASN A 288 -18.71 43.11 59.33
CA ASN A 288 -19.07 44.14 60.30
C ASN A 288 -18.88 45.54 59.68
N ALA A 289 -19.47 46.55 60.31
CA ALA A 289 -19.46 47.93 59.80
C ALA A 289 -18.04 48.47 59.53
N ASN A 290 -17.07 48.11 60.38
CA ASN A 290 -15.70 48.59 60.25
C ASN A 290 -14.97 47.93 59.06
N ASP A 291 -15.13 46.60 58.91
CA ASP A 291 -14.56 45.86 57.79
C ASP A 291 -15.21 46.24 56.46
N TYR A 292 -16.52 46.48 56.46
CA TYR A 292 -17.23 46.98 55.29
C TYR A 292 -16.67 48.34 54.84
N GLU A 293 -16.56 49.32 55.75
CA GLU A 293 -16.02 50.64 55.39
C GLU A 293 -14.58 50.58 54.88
N LYS A 294 -13.76 49.69 55.46
CA LYS A 294 -12.37 49.47 55.06
C LYS A 294 -12.25 48.82 53.68
N HIS A 295 -13.16 47.91 53.33
CA HIS A 295 -13.08 47.09 52.13
C HIS A 295 -14.14 47.41 51.08
N LYS A 296 -14.96 48.46 51.27
CA LYS A 296 -16.08 48.81 50.39
C LYS A 296 -15.67 49.01 48.92
N GLU A 297 -14.48 49.55 48.64
CA GLU A 297 -14.03 49.76 47.27
C GLU A 297 -13.75 48.43 46.57
N LEU A 298 -13.12 47.47 47.27
CA LEU A 298 -12.94 46.10 46.77
C LEU A 298 -14.30 45.40 46.57
N CYS A 299 -15.24 45.57 47.50
CA CYS A 299 -16.59 45.01 47.38
C CYS A 299 -17.33 45.57 46.14
N LYS A 300 -17.18 46.87 45.84
CA LYS A 300 -17.77 47.48 44.64
C LYS A 300 -17.20 46.90 43.35
N GLU A 301 -15.89 46.67 43.29
CA GLU A 301 -15.22 46.04 42.15
C GLU A 301 -15.70 44.60 41.91
N LEU A 302 -15.93 43.83 42.97
CA LEU A 302 -16.40 42.43 42.87
C LEU A 302 -17.86 42.30 42.42
N VAL A 303 -18.70 43.30 42.68
CA VAL A 303 -20.15 43.28 42.34
C VAL A 303 -20.43 43.84 40.94
N THR A 304 -19.44 44.46 40.29
CA THR A 304 -19.58 45.05 38.94
C THR A 304 -19.23 44.09 37.78
N ILE A 305 -19.04 42.80 38.06
CA ILE A 305 -18.91 41.72 37.08
C ILE A 305 -20.24 40.98 36.95
#